data_AF-A0A4V6E9Z9-F1
#
_entry.id   AF-A0A4V6E9Z9-F1
#
_cell.length_a   1.000
_cell.length_b   1.000
_cell.length_c   1.000
_cell.angle_alpha   90.00
_cell.angle_beta   90.00
_cell.angle_gamma   90.00
#
_symmetry.space_group_name_H-M   'P 1'
#
loop_
_entity.id
_entity.type
_entity.pdbx_description
1 polymer ?
#
loop_
_entity_poly.entity_id
_entity_poly.type
_entity_poly.pdbx_seq_one_letter_code
_entity_poly.pdbx_strand_id
1 'polypeptide(L)'
;MELSRRGVLGGIGSAFAIGAIGFAGATTVTDEGSLSTDAGSAPGVGPDGDGAGGSGEADSVAVDSSAPFEATLLADGDDAGTLFDAADLSRVQGVISEEREHLVYVALSETGIGAVQDRLAEAGATDEPNRFVVSMNLDGTEVRRVELDESRVTALTDDEWGGVLTLPFGQEPVAVEVYESLASE
;
A
#
# COMPACT_ATOMS: atom_id res chain seq x y z
N MET A 1 16.19 29.16 37.20
CA MET A 1 17.31 28.56 36.45
C MET A 1 16.77 27.27 35.84
N GLU A 2 16.24 27.38 34.63
CA GLU A 2 15.66 26.26 33.88
C GLU A 2 16.58 25.97 32.72
N LEU A 3 17.43 24.95 32.82
CA LEU A 3 18.13 24.39 31.68
C LEU A 3 18.46 22.93 31.99
N SER A 4 17.59 22.00 31.57
CA SER A 4 17.98 20.64 31.15
C SER A 4 16.76 19.90 30.62
N ARG A 5 16.46 20.08 29.34
CA ARG A 5 15.77 19.08 28.55
C ARG A 5 16.42 19.06 27.18
N ARG A 6 17.32 18.09 26.97
CA ARG A 6 17.68 17.68 25.62
C ARG A 6 17.90 16.17 25.64
N GLY A 7 16.77 15.46 25.65
CA GLY A 7 16.74 14.07 25.25
C GLY A 7 17.10 14.01 23.77
N VAL A 8 18.12 13.21 23.46
CA VAL A 8 18.44 12.77 22.11
C VAL A 8 17.53 11.57 21.85
N LEU A 9 16.55 11.74 20.97
CA LEU A 9 15.84 10.63 20.32
C LEU A 9 16.40 10.56 18.89
N GLY A 10 17.01 9.42 18.57
CA GLY A 10 17.48 9.12 17.23
C GLY A 10 16.28 8.82 16.33
N GLY A 11 16.10 9.63 15.29
CA GLY A 11 15.24 9.29 14.16
C GLY A 11 16.08 8.58 13.12
N ILE A 12 15.79 7.31 12.87
CA ILE A 12 16.28 6.61 11.69
C ILE A 12 15.41 7.12 10.54
N GLY A 13 16.02 7.79 9.57
CA GLY A 13 15.33 8.41 8.45
C GLY A 13 14.68 7.37 7.54
N SER A 14 13.44 7.66 7.15
CA SER A 14 12.67 6.96 6.13
C SER A 14 13.47 6.83 4.83
N ALA A 15 13.61 5.60 4.34
CA ALA A 15 14.35 5.25 3.13
C ALA A 15 13.44 5.00 1.91
N PHE A 16 12.27 5.64 1.84
CA PHE A 16 11.33 5.51 0.71
C PHE A 16 11.56 6.56 -0.40
N ALA A 17 12.79 7.04 -0.55
CA ALA A 17 13.08 8.20 -1.40
C ALA A 17 13.40 7.88 -2.87
N ILE A 18 13.19 6.64 -3.35
CA ILE A 18 13.40 6.30 -4.76
C ILE A 18 12.19 5.50 -5.27
N GLY A 19 11.46 6.10 -6.22
CA GLY A 19 10.60 5.38 -7.17
C GLY A 19 9.35 4.66 -6.64
N ALA A 20 8.48 5.30 -5.84
CA ALA A 20 7.19 4.68 -5.55
C ALA A 20 6.34 4.56 -6.84
N ILE A 21 5.98 3.35 -7.24
CA ILE A 21 5.07 3.12 -8.37
C ILE A 21 3.64 3.15 -7.84
N GLY A 22 2.89 4.13 -8.36
CA GLY A 22 1.49 4.33 -8.01
C GLY A 22 0.56 3.44 -8.81
N PHE A 23 -0.28 2.68 -8.10
CA PHE A 23 -1.45 2.05 -8.69
C PHE A 23 -2.64 3.02 -8.81
N ALA A 24 -2.40 4.26 -9.27
CA ALA A 24 -3.46 5.24 -9.51
C ALA A 24 -4.29 4.85 -10.76
N GLY A 25 -5.62 5.04 -10.70
CA GLY A 25 -6.57 4.68 -11.77
C GLY A 25 -7.30 3.34 -11.60
N ALA A 26 -6.94 2.55 -10.58
CA ALA A 26 -7.54 1.26 -10.27
C ALA A 26 -9.01 1.34 -9.80
N THR A 27 -9.78 0.30 -10.08
CA THR A 27 -11.15 0.19 -9.56
C THR A 27 -11.10 -0.21 -8.10
N THR A 28 -11.72 0.57 -7.22
CA THR A 28 -11.91 0.14 -5.84
C THR A 28 -13.01 -0.90 -5.81
N VAL A 29 -12.67 -2.09 -5.32
CA VAL A 29 -13.64 -3.17 -5.16
C VAL A 29 -14.21 -3.03 -3.76
N THR A 30 -15.44 -2.53 -3.70
CA THR A 30 -16.19 -2.45 -2.47
C THR A 30 -17.17 -3.61 -2.48
N ASP A 31 -17.01 -4.55 -1.56
CA ASP A 31 -18.10 -5.48 -1.24
C ASP A 31 -19.24 -4.63 -0.67
N GLU A 32 -20.33 -4.47 -1.43
CA GLU A 32 -21.51 -3.74 -0.98
C GLU A 32 -22.27 -4.61 0.03
N GLY A 33 -21.69 -4.75 1.22
CA GLY A 33 -22.02 -5.75 2.23
C GLY A 33 -22.17 -5.16 3.63
N SER A 34 -22.97 -4.10 3.78
CA SER A 34 -23.64 -3.69 5.02
C SER A 34 -22.77 -3.30 6.23
N LEU A 35 -22.41 -2.02 6.32
CA LEU A 35 -22.24 -1.32 7.60
C LEU A 35 -23.25 -0.17 7.69
N SER A 36 -24.26 -0.38 8.54
CA SER A 36 -25.31 0.59 8.84
C SER A 36 -24.72 1.90 9.34
N THR A 37 -25.13 3.00 8.71
CA THR A 37 -24.85 4.36 9.15
C THR A 37 -25.64 4.65 10.43
N ASP A 38 -24.97 4.63 11.59
CA ASP A 38 -25.50 5.30 12.78
C ASP A 38 -25.00 6.75 12.79
N ALA A 39 -25.87 7.63 12.29
CA ALA A 39 -25.67 9.07 12.34
C ALA A 39 -25.95 9.59 13.76
N GLY A 40 -24.93 9.59 14.61
CA GLY A 40 -24.94 10.17 15.95
C GLY A 40 -24.51 11.64 15.98
N SER A 41 -25.46 12.52 16.26
CA SER A 41 -25.38 13.99 16.34
C SER A 41 -24.18 14.63 17.06
N ALA A 42 -23.69 15.74 16.50
CA ALA A 42 -22.82 16.73 17.14
C ALA A 42 -23.49 17.49 18.30
N PRO A 43 -22.70 18.08 19.21
CA PRO A 43 -22.66 19.55 19.28
C PRO A 43 -21.25 20.14 19.47
N GLY A 44 -21.01 21.30 18.87
CA GLY A 44 -19.71 21.99 18.88
C GLY A 44 -19.50 23.01 19.99
N VAL A 45 -18.23 23.41 20.17
CA VAL A 45 -17.75 24.69 20.72
C VAL A 45 -16.26 24.84 20.34
N GLY A 46 -15.89 25.90 19.61
CA GLY A 46 -14.49 26.31 19.40
C GLY A 46 -14.06 27.39 20.41
N PRO A 47 -13.07 28.25 20.11
CA PRO A 47 -11.81 28.09 19.36
C PRO A 47 -10.60 28.18 20.33
N ASP A 48 -9.39 28.34 19.80
CA ASP A 48 -8.10 28.57 20.50
C ASP A 48 -7.30 27.31 20.89
N GLY A 49 -6.35 26.97 20.01
CA GLY A 49 -5.36 25.91 20.17
C GLY A 49 -4.24 26.07 19.16
N ASP A 50 -3.27 26.89 19.55
CA ASP A 50 -1.98 27.17 18.92
C ASP A 50 -1.30 25.94 18.29
N GLY A 51 -0.94 26.08 17.01
CA GLY A 51 0.21 25.46 16.34
C GLY A 51 0.56 23.98 16.58
N ALA A 52 0.22 23.13 15.62
CA ALA A 52 1.18 22.26 14.93
C ALA A 52 0.47 21.55 13.77
N GLY A 53 0.71 22.01 12.54
CA GLY A 53 0.55 21.17 11.35
C GLY A 53 1.60 20.07 11.43
N GLY A 54 1.31 19.01 12.17
CA GLY A 54 2.05 17.77 12.09
C GLY A 54 1.52 17.02 10.87
N SER A 55 2.19 17.15 9.73
CA SER A 55 2.24 16.05 8.78
C SER A 55 2.92 14.91 9.52
N GLY A 56 2.14 14.12 10.27
CA GLY A 56 2.63 12.90 10.87
C GLY A 56 2.94 11.95 9.73
N GLU A 57 4.19 11.97 9.26
CA GLU A 57 4.73 10.90 8.44
C GLU A 57 4.49 9.62 9.25
N ALA A 58 3.55 8.78 8.82
CA ALA A 58 3.29 7.51 9.48
C ALA A 58 4.62 6.75 9.55
N ASP A 59 4.99 6.23 10.71
CA ASP A 59 6.25 5.50 10.84
C ASP A 59 6.14 4.19 10.04
N SER A 60 7.17 3.85 9.28
CA SER A 60 7.18 2.59 8.52
C SER A 60 7.51 1.42 9.46
N VAL A 61 6.64 0.42 9.52
CA VAL A 61 6.81 -0.76 10.38
C VAL A 61 7.18 -1.99 9.55
N ALA A 62 7.68 -3.03 10.21
CA ALA A 62 7.95 -4.30 9.55
C ALA A 62 6.64 -5.01 9.18
N VAL A 63 6.70 -5.87 8.16
CA VAL A 63 5.55 -6.69 7.74
C VAL A 63 5.49 -8.01 8.51
N ASP A 64 4.30 -8.42 8.91
CA ASP A 64 4.01 -9.80 9.28
C ASP A 64 3.97 -10.68 8.02
N SER A 65 5.00 -11.49 7.82
CA SER A 65 5.13 -12.32 6.61
C SER A 65 4.13 -13.47 6.51
N SER A 66 3.29 -13.67 7.54
CA SER A 66 2.21 -14.65 7.55
C SER A 66 0.83 -14.03 7.31
N ALA A 67 0.77 -12.70 7.13
CA ALA A 67 -0.46 -12.00 6.84
C ALA A 67 -1.13 -12.58 5.58
N PRO A 68 -2.47 -12.75 5.59
CA PRO A 68 -3.21 -13.32 4.47
C PRO A 68 -3.42 -12.29 3.35
N PHE A 69 -2.34 -11.64 2.91
CA PHE A 69 -2.34 -10.65 1.85
C PHE A 69 -1.59 -11.19 0.62
N GLU A 70 -2.25 -11.17 -0.53
CA GLU A 70 -1.71 -11.65 -1.80
C GLU A 70 -2.06 -10.69 -2.93
N ALA A 71 -1.12 -10.49 -3.87
CA ALA A 71 -1.37 -9.92 -5.18
C ALA A 71 -1.28 -11.03 -6.23
N THR A 72 -2.41 -11.39 -6.85
CA THR A 72 -2.53 -12.37 -7.92
C THR A 72 -2.47 -11.67 -9.28
N LEU A 73 -1.76 -12.24 -10.24
CA LEU A 73 -1.77 -11.80 -11.63
C LEU A 73 -2.89 -12.54 -12.37
N LEU A 74 -3.71 -11.79 -13.10
CA LEU A 74 -4.77 -12.30 -13.96
C LEU A 74 -4.43 -11.98 -15.41
N ALA A 75 -4.51 -12.96 -16.31
CA ALA A 75 -4.31 -12.80 -17.75
C ALA A 75 -5.64 -12.98 -18.48
N ASP A 76 -6.16 -11.92 -19.11
CA ASP A 76 -7.48 -11.93 -19.76
C ASP A 76 -8.63 -12.42 -18.83
N GLY A 77 -8.45 -12.28 -17.51
CA GLY A 77 -9.39 -12.71 -16.47
C GLY A 77 -9.16 -14.10 -15.88
N ASP A 78 -8.23 -14.89 -16.44
CA ASP A 78 -7.81 -16.18 -15.91
C ASP A 78 -6.65 -16.01 -14.91
N ASP A 79 -6.57 -16.89 -13.92
CA ASP A 79 -5.48 -16.91 -12.95
C ASP A 79 -4.13 -17.24 -13.63
N ALA A 80 -3.20 -16.30 -13.55
CA ALA A 80 -1.83 -16.42 -14.07
C ALA A 80 -0.80 -16.64 -12.94
N GLY A 81 -1.26 -16.87 -11.71
CA GLY A 81 -0.45 -17.11 -10.52
C GLY A 81 -0.22 -15.89 -9.63
N THR A 82 0.31 -16.14 -8.44
CA THR A 82 0.69 -15.12 -7.46
C THR A 82 1.82 -14.24 -8.00
N LEU A 83 1.62 -12.92 -8.02
CA LEU A 83 2.64 -11.94 -8.34
C LEU A 83 3.54 -11.65 -7.15
N PHE A 84 2.98 -11.45 -5.96
CA PHE A 84 3.69 -11.40 -4.67
C PHE A 84 2.73 -11.61 -3.50
N ASP A 85 3.24 -11.99 -2.34
CA ASP A 85 2.47 -12.11 -1.10
C ASP A 85 3.14 -11.36 0.07
N ALA A 86 2.56 -11.43 1.27
CA ALA A 86 3.10 -10.77 2.46
C ALA A 86 4.55 -11.18 2.79
N ALA A 87 5.00 -12.38 2.43
CA ALA A 87 6.36 -12.84 2.68
C ALA A 87 7.39 -12.20 1.73
N ASP A 88 6.94 -11.69 0.58
CA ASP A 88 7.78 -10.92 -0.33
C ASP A 88 8.00 -9.47 0.16
N LEU A 89 7.20 -8.99 1.12
CA LEU A 89 7.26 -7.64 1.67
C LEU A 89 8.23 -7.50 2.84
N SER A 90 8.78 -6.30 3.02
CA SER A 90 9.70 -5.97 4.12
C SER A 90 9.14 -4.90 5.06
N ARG A 91 8.40 -3.92 4.53
CA ARG A 91 7.83 -2.82 5.31
C ARG A 91 6.47 -2.38 4.80
N VAL A 92 5.66 -1.88 5.71
CA VAL A 92 4.38 -1.23 5.42
C VAL A 92 4.30 0.12 6.13
N GLN A 93 3.71 1.10 5.47
CA GLN A 93 3.49 2.45 6.00
C GLN A 93 2.08 2.90 5.60
N GLY A 94 1.34 3.46 6.53
CA GLY A 94 -0.05 3.88 6.33
C GLY A 94 -0.77 4.01 7.66
N VAL A 95 -2.03 4.44 7.68
CA VAL A 95 -2.85 4.89 6.54
C VAL A 95 -2.70 6.41 6.37
N ILE A 96 -2.38 6.86 5.16
CA ILE A 96 -2.21 8.29 4.85
C ILE A 96 -3.41 8.78 4.04
N SER A 97 -4.11 9.81 4.52
CA SER A 97 -5.24 10.39 3.79
C SER A 97 -4.77 11.44 2.78
N GLU A 98 -5.06 11.22 1.49
CA GLU A 98 -4.74 12.15 0.40
C GLU A 98 -6.00 12.46 -0.42
N GLU A 99 -6.46 13.72 -0.39
CA GLU A 99 -7.64 14.28 -1.10
C GLU A 99 -8.95 13.48 -0.99
N ARG A 100 -9.03 12.30 -1.65
CA ARG A 100 -10.19 11.40 -1.69
C ARG A 100 -9.81 9.92 -1.53
N GLU A 101 -8.56 9.63 -1.22
CA GLU A 101 -7.99 8.30 -1.14
C GLU A 101 -7.24 8.11 0.17
N HIS A 102 -7.12 6.85 0.57
CA HIS A 102 -6.40 6.39 1.74
C HIS A 102 -5.26 5.51 1.26
N LEU A 103 -4.03 5.94 1.47
CA LEU A 103 -2.84 5.30 0.92
C LEU A 103 -2.17 4.39 1.95
N VAL A 104 -1.79 3.21 1.47
CA VAL A 104 -0.86 2.30 2.12
C VAL A 104 0.35 2.13 1.20
N TYR A 105 1.54 2.36 1.72
CA TYR A 105 2.78 2.09 1.01
C TYR A 105 3.34 0.76 1.49
N VAL A 106 3.74 -0.09 0.56
CA VAL A 106 4.43 -1.36 0.85
C VAL A 106 5.79 -1.37 0.17
N ALA A 107 6.78 -1.89 0.86
CA ALA A 107 8.12 -2.12 0.34
C ALA A 107 8.33 -3.62 0.17
N LEU A 108 8.73 -4.05 -1.02
CA LEU A 108 9.22 -5.41 -1.23
C LEU A 108 10.60 -5.59 -0.60
N SER A 109 10.91 -6.82 -0.21
CA SER A 109 12.28 -7.25 0.05
C SER A 109 13.07 -7.32 -1.26
N GLU A 110 14.41 -7.32 -1.21
CA GLU A 110 15.24 -7.48 -2.42
C GLU A 110 14.89 -8.77 -3.19
N THR A 111 14.57 -9.86 -2.47
CA THR A 111 14.11 -11.11 -3.07
C THR A 111 12.71 -10.95 -3.70
N GLY A 112 11.81 -10.25 -3.04
CA GLY A 112 10.47 -9.96 -3.56
C GLY A 112 10.49 -9.12 -4.84
N ILE A 113 11.40 -8.13 -4.93
CA ILE A 113 11.60 -7.33 -6.16
C ILE A 113 11.96 -8.24 -7.33
N GLY A 114 12.99 -9.08 -7.15
CA GLY A 114 13.41 -10.03 -8.18
C GLY A 114 12.28 -10.99 -8.57
N ALA A 115 11.56 -11.53 -7.59
CA ALA A 115 10.45 -12.45 -7.83
C ALA A 115 9.32 -11.80 -8.64
N VAL A 116 8.93 -10.55 -8.33
CA VAL A 116 7.93 -9.81 -9.12
C VAL A 116 8.39 -9.63 -10.56
N GLN A 117 9.65 -9.22 -10.76
CA GLN A 117 10.20 -8.99 -12.10
C GLN A 117 10.26 -10.28 -12.93
N ASP A 118 10.73 -11.37 -12.32
CA ASP A 118 10.77 -12.69 -12.95
C ASP A 118 9.35 -13.17 -13.31
N ARG A 119 8.40 -13.09 -12.36
CA ARG A 119 7.00 -13.52 -12.58
C ARG A 119 6.31 -12.73 -13.68
N LEU A 120 6.53 -11.41 -13.77
CA LEU A 120 6.00 -10.59 -14.87
C LEU A 120 6.57 -11.01 -16.23
N ALA A 121 7.88 -11.27 -16.30
CA ALA A 121 8.53 -11.71 -17.52
C ALA A 121 8.07 -13.13 -17.92
N GLU A 122 8.00 -14.06 -16.97
CA GLU A 122 7.55 -15.44 -17.19
C GLU A 122 6.09 -15.51 -17.67
N ALA A 123 5.23 -14.64 -17.15
CA ALA A 123 3.85 -14.53 -17.58
C ALA A 123 3.70 -13.88 -18.98
N GLY A 124 4.73 -13.17 -19.47
CA GLY A 124 4.68 -12.40 -20.71
C GLY A 124 4.07 -11.00 -20.56
N ALA A 125 3.95 -10.50 -19.32
CA ALA A 125 3.44 -9.15 -19.06
C ALA A 125 4.39 -8.05 -19.57
N THR A 126 5.67 -8.38 -19.78
CA THR A 126 6.66 -7.49 -20.41
C THR A 126 6.38 -7.24 -21.90
N ASP A 127 5.76 -8.21 -22.58
CA ASP A 127 5.50 -8.16 -24.01
C ASP A 127 4.10 -7.62 -24.28
N GLU A 128 3.11 -8.03 -23.48
CA GLU A 128 1.69 -7.70 -23.70
C GLU A 128 0.99 -7.26 -22.40
N PRO A 129 1.45 -6.15 -21.78
CA PRO A 129 1.04 -5.74 -20.44
C PRO A 129 -0.46 -5.51 -20.30
N ASN A 130 -1.10 -4.95 -21.33
CA ASN A 130 -2.53 -4.60 -21.32
C ASN A 130 -3.49 -5.80 -21.21
N ARG A 131 -3.00 -7.05 -21.33
CA ARG A 131 -3.81 -8.24 -21.06
C ARG A 131 -3.87 -8.60 -19.58
N PHE A 132 -3.02 -7.99 -18.76
CA PHE A 132 -2.83 -8.39 -17.38
C PHE A 132 -3.46 -7.42 -16.39
N VAL A 133 -3.95 -7.99 -15.30
CA VAL A 133 -4.54 -7.28 -14.17
C VAL A 133 -3.97 -7.86 -12.89
N VAL A 134 -3.58 -7.00 -11.95
CA VAL A 134 -3.18 -7.41 -10.59
C VAL A 134 -4.41 -7.30 -9.68
N SER A 135 -4.87 -8.44 -9.16
CA SER A 135 -5.90 -8.53 -8.13
C SER A 135 -5.23 -8.65 -6.77
N MET A 136 -5.47 -7.72 -5.87
CA MET A 136 -4.96 -7.75 -4.50
C MET A 136 -6.07 -8.20 -3.57
N ASN A 137 -5.77 -9.21 -2.75
CA ASN A 137 -6.70 -9.89 -1.90
C ASN A 137 -6.21 -9.87 -0.45
N LEU A 138 -7.13 -9.64 0.48
CA LEU A 138 -6.94 -9.80 1.92
C LEU A 138 -7.90 -10.87 2.42
N ASP A 139 -7.37 -11.94 3.00
CA ASP A 139 -8.12 -13.12 3.46
C ASP A 139 -9.04 -13.69 2.35
N GLY A 140 -8.54 -13.70 1.12
CA GLY A 140 -9.27 -14.14 -0.08
C GLY A 140 -10.28 -13.12 -0.64
N THR A 141 -10.55 -12.01 0.06
CA THR A 141 -11.44 -10.94 -0.42
C THR A 141 -10.66 -9.95 -1.27
N GLU A 142 -11.10 -9.69 -2.50
CA GLU A 142 -10.46 -8.70 -3.37
C GLU A 142 -10.66 -7.29 -2.80
N VAL A 143 -9.56 -6.65 -2.41
CA VAL A 143 -9.55 -5.28 -1.85
C VAL A 143 -9.16 -4.23 -2.89
N ARG A 144 -8.44 -4.64 -3.94
CA ARG A 144 -8.03 -3.73 -5.02
C ARG A 144 -7.73 -4.50 -6.31
N ARG A 145 -8.01 -3.86 -7.44
CA ARG A 145 -7.70 -4.38 -8.77
C ARG A 145 -7.01 -3.34 -9.63
N VAL A 146 -5.90 -3.70 -10.26
CA VAL A 146 -5.11 -2.77 -11.06
C VAL A 146 -4.75 -3.33 -12.43
N GLU A 147 -5.12 -2.62 -13.49
CA GLU A 147 -4.71 -2.94 -14.85
C GLU A 147 -3.21 -2.64 -15.03
N LEU A 148 -2.53 -3.50 -15.81
CA LEU A 148 -1.15 -3.28 -16.20
C LEU A 148 -1.09 -2.62 -17.56
N ASP A 149 -0.29 -1.56 -17.66
CA ASP A 149 0.03 -0.86 -18.90
C ASP A 149 1.54 -0.91 -19.13
N GLU A 150 1.97 -0.62 -20.36
CA GLU A 150 3.39 -0.60 -20.76
C GLU A 150 4.26 0.24 -19.83
N SER A 151 3.80 1.42 -19.43
CA SER A 151 4.54 2.30 -18.52
C SER A 151 4.68 1.72 -17.11
N ARG A 152 3.64 1.03 -16.62
CA ARG A 152 3.63 0.44 -15.28
C ARG A 152 4.52 -0.79 -15.23
N VAL A 153 4.43 -1.68 -16.22
CA VAL A 153 5.33 -2.85 -16.29
C VAL A 153 6.77 -2.42 -16.49
N THR A 154 7.04 -1.46 -17.39
CA THR A 154 8.40 -0.92 -17.59
C THR A 154 8.98 -0.41 -16.27
N ALA A 155 8.19 0.36 -15.50
CA ALA A 155 8.63 0.86 -14.21
C ALA A 155 8.86 -0.28 -13.19
N LEU A 156 8.00 -1.30 -13.14
CA LEU A 156 8.15 -2.43 -12.22
C LEU A 156 9.35 -3.33 -12.57
N THR A 157 9.73 -3.39 -13.85
CA THR A 157 10.88 -4.16 -14.32
C THR A 157 12.18 -3.36 -14.39
N ASP A 158 12.13 -2.07 -14.03
CA ASP A 158 13.31 -1.22 -14.01
C ASP A 158 14.20 -1.55 -12.80
N ASP A 159 15.51 -1.68 -13.02
CA ASP A 159 16.48 -1.96 -11.96
C ASP A 159 16.53 -0.84 -10.90
N GLU A 160 16.07 0.38 -11.20
CA GLU A 160 16.07 1.54 -10.30
C GLU A 160 14.78 1.66 -9.46
N TRP A 161 13.74 0.83 -9.68
CA TRP A 161 12.42 0.94 -9.01
C TRP A 161 12.50 0.87 -7.48
N GLY A 162 13.42 0.09 -6.91
CA GLY A 162 13.61 0.01 -5.46
C GLY A 162 12.46 -0.68 -4.69
N GLY A 163 11.46 -1.23 -5.37
CA GLY A 163 10.47 -2.14 -4.78
C GLY A 163 9.38 -1.48 -3.96
N VAL A 164 9.11 -0.18 -4.14
CA VAL A 164 8.07 0.53 -3.39
C VAL A 164 6.79 0.61 -4.22
N LEU A 165 5.68 0.15 -3.64
CA LEU A 165 4.34 0.24 -4.22
C LEU A 165 3.47 1.16 -3.39
N THR A 166 2.73 2.04 -4.06
CA THR A 166 1.66 2.82 -3.43
C THR A 166 0.32 2.18 -3.74
N LEU A 167 -0.43 1.86 -2.69
CA LEU A 167 -1.75 1.23 -2.73
C LEU A 167 -2.82 2.25 -2.28
N PRO A 168 -3.49 2.94 -3.20
CA PRO A 168 -4.63 3.77 -2.84
C PRO A 168 -5.83 2.91 -2.45
N PHE A 169 -6.75 3.46 -1.65
CA PHE A 169 -8.05 2.87 -1.36
C PHE A 169 -9.09 3.97 -1.28
N GLY A 170 -10.30 3.71 -1.81
CA GLY A 170 -11.40 4.68 -1.78
C GLY A 170 -12.11 4.76 -0.43
N GLN A 171 -11.82 3.82 0.47
CA GLN A 171 -12.44 3.72 1.78
C GLN A 171 -11.36 3.54 2.84
N GLU A 172 -11.38 4.40 3.86
CA GLU A 172 -10.47 4.34 5.00
C GLU A 172 -10.47 2.98 5.70
N PRO A 173 -11.64 2.35 5.99
CA PRO A 173 -11.66 1.06 6.69
C PRO A 173 -10.87 -0.02 5.96
N VAL A 174 -10.96 -0.08 4.62
CA VAL A 174 -10.21 -1.07 3.83
C VAL A 174 -8.71 -0.81 3.90
N ALA A 175 -8.28 0.46 3.81
CA ALA A 175 -6.87 0.80 3.97
C ALA A 175 -6.34 0.44 5.36
N VAL A 176 -7.14 0.69 6.40
CA VAL A 176 -6.80 0.36 7.79
C VAL A 176 -6.69 -1.15 7.95
N GLU A 177 -7.65 -1.94 7.45
CA GLU A 177 -7.60 -3.40 7.53
C GLU A 177 -6.37 -3.98 6.82
N VAL A 178 -6.03 -3.46 5.63
CA VAL A 178 -4.80 -3.87 4.92
C VAL A 178 -3.55 -3.50 5.71
N TYR A 179 -3.47 -2.28 6.23
CA TYR A 179 -2.32 -1.84 7.03
C TYR A 179 -2.17 -2.67 8.31
N GLU A 180 -3.24 -2.82 9.10
CA GLU A 180 -3.22 -3.55 10.36
C GLU A 180 -2.95 -5.04 10.16
N SER A 181 -3.45 -5.64 9.07
CA SER A 181 -3.14 -7.03 8.76
C SER A 181 -1.68 -7.24 8.37
N LEU A 182 -1.07 -6.27 7.69
CA LEU A 182 0.33 -6.37 7.24
C LEU A 182 1.32 -5.96 8.33
N ALA A 183 0.97 -5.04 9.22
CA ALA A 183 1.87 -4.55 10.25
C ALA A 183 2.18 -5.65 11.29
N SER A 184 3.46 -5.91 11.53
CA SER A 184 3.88 -6.71 12.68
C SER A 184 3.75 -5.90 13.97
N GLU A 185 3.27 -6.52 15.06
CA GLU A 185 3.14 -5.90 16.40
C GLU A 185 4.44 -5.33 17.00
#